data_AF-A0A1M3M063-F1
#
_entry.id   AF-A0A1M3M063-F1
#
_cell.length_a   1.000
_cell.length_b   1.000
_cell.length_c   1.000
_cell.angle_alpha   90.00
_cell.angle_beta   90.00
_cell.angle_gamma   90.00
#
_symmetry.space_group_name_H-M   'P 1'
#
loop_
_entity.id
_entity.type
_entity.pdbx_description
1 polymer ?
#
loop_
_entity_poly.entity_id
_entity_poly.type
_entity_poly.pdbx_seq_one_letter_code
_entity_poly.pdbx_strand_id
1 'polypeptide(L)'
;MSNRRRPARDNTYRTNYLHSGAWFARRDRWFLEEGSRNGTIRCALCLGAGSARTLELHHLDYRGVTQAPHGWTAHEQHEDLTALHPRCHEYVHQLIDRDRALSGFVSRRTASIQAIARLQAKIAHYIEASLEQQ
;
A
#
# COMPACT_ATOMS: atom_id res chain seq x y z
N MET A 1 5.42 -6.49 6.02
CA MET A 1 5.71 -5.04 6.07
C MET A 1 7.17 -4.86 6.50
N SER A 2 8.14 -4.78 5.59
CA SER A 2 9.48 -4.35 5.96
C SER A 2 9.65 -2.88 5.56
N ASN A 3 10.17 -2.13 6.52
CA ASN A 3 10.35 -0.68 6.48
C ASN A 3 11.81 -0.42 6.85
N ARG A 4 12.73 -1.08 6.13
CA ARG A 4 14.19 -0.97 6.34
C ARG A 4 14.72 0.47 6.28
N ARG A 5 13.86 1.42 5.86
CA ARG A 5 14.11 2.86 5.83
C ARG A 5 13.80 3.63 7.13
N ARG A 6 13.37 2.99 8.23
CA ARG A 6 13.25 3.64 9.56
C ARG A 6 14.17 2.95 10.60
N PRO A 7 14.93 3.71 11.42
CA PRO A 7 15.63 3.14 12.56
C PRO A 7 14.62 2.52 13.54
N ALA A 8 15.00 1.42 14.20
CA ALA A 8 14.15 0.64 15.11
C ALA A 8 13.54 1.44 16.30
N ARG A 9 13.99 2.68 16.53
CA ARG A 9 13.41 3.61 17.52
C ARG A 9 12.02 4.16 17.13
N ASP A 10 11.60 4.08 15.86
CA ASP A 10 10.31 4.60 15.34
C ASP A 10 9.24 3.51 15.07
N ASN A 11 9.25 2.42 15.86
CA ASN A 11 8.27 1.33 15.76
C ASN A 11 6.84 1.74 16.18
N THR A 12 6.66 2.95 16.73
CA THR A 12 5.37 3.49 17.20
C THR A 12 4.32 3.57 16.09
N TYR A 13 4.73 3.80 14.84
CA TYR A 13 3.78 3.75 13.71
C TYR A 13 3.16 2.36 13.57
N ARG A 14 3.97 1.29 13.58
CA ARG A 14 3.45 -0.06 13.38
C ARG A 14 2.71 -0.56 14.61
N THR A 15 3.28 -0.37 15.79
CA THR A 15 2.70 -0.92 17.03
C THR A 15 1.53 -0.09 17.55
N ASN A 16 1.45 1.21 17.21
CA ASN A 16 0.45 2.11 17.78
C ASN A 16 -0.45 2.73 16.71
N TYR A 17 0.10 3.37 15.66
CA TYR A 17 -0.74 4.05 14.66
C TYR A 17 -1.66 3.09 13.89
N LEU A 18 -1.11 1.99 13.35
CA LEU A 18 -1.89 0.99 12.59
C LEU A 18 -2.92 0.23 13.45
N HIS A 19 -2.88 0.39 14.78
CA HIS A 19 -3.84 -0.15 15.72
C HIS A 19 -4.72 0.94 16.35
N SER A 20 -4.61 2.20 15.91
CA SER A 20 -5.32 3.33 16.46
C SER A 20 -6.70 3.52 15.82
N GLY A 21 -7.64 4.13 16.56
CA GLY A 21 -8.94 4.54 16.02
C GLY A 21 -8.81 5.54 14.87
N ALA A 22 -7.77 6.38 14.87
CA ALA A 22 -7.51 7.31 13.77
C ALA A 22 -7.23 6.60 12.45
N TRP A 23 -6.43 5.54 12.48
CA TRP A 23 -6.17 4.72 11.29
C TRP A 23 -7.43 3.99 10.82
N PHE A 24 -8.18 3.35 11.73
CA PHE A 24 -9.41 2.65 11.34
C PHE A 24 -10.43 3.61 10.71
N ALA A 25 -10.63 4.79 11.30
CA ALA A 25 -11.48 5.83 10.72
C ALA A 25 -10.98 6.31 9.35
N ARG A 26 -9.66 6.54 9.19
CA ARG A 26 -9.06 6.94 7.91
C ARG A 26 -9.26 5.88 6.82
N ARG A 27 -9.07 4.61 7.18
CA ARG A 27 -9.22 3.46 6.29
C ARG A 27 -10.67 3.32 5.83
N ASP A 28 -11.62 3.41 6.75
CA ASP A 28 -13.04 3.27 6.42
C ASP A 28 -13.50 4.42 5.50
N ARG A 29 -13.08 5.66 5.79
CA ARG A 29 -13.32 6.80 4.89
C ARG A 29 -12.75 6.57 3.49
N TRP A 30 -11.52 6.05 3.38
CA TRP A 30 -10.90 5.78 2.08
C TRP A 30 -11.75 4.81 1.24
N PHE A 31 -12.20 3.69 1.81
CA PHE A 31 -12.99 2.70 1.07
C PHE A 31 -14.36 3.25 0.66
N LEU A 32 -15.00 4.07 1.50
CA LEU A 32 -16.26 4.74 1.16
C LEU A 32 -16.07 5.73 -0.01
N GLU A 33 -15.05 6.58 0.08
CA GLU A 33 -14.72 7.58 -0.94
C GLU A 33 -14.35 6.91 -2.27
N GLU A 34 -13.50 5.88 -2.24
CA GLU A 34 -13.09 5.14 -3.44
C GLU A 34 -14.29 4.44 -4.11
N GLY A 35 -15.14 3.80 -3.31
CA GLY A 35 -16.36 3.18 -3.81
C GLY A 35 -17.32 4.18 -4.46
N SER A 36 -17.47 5.37 -3.88
CA SER A 36 -18.32 6.43 -4.45
C SER A 36 -17.78 7.00 -5.77
N ARG A 37 -16.45 7.05 -5.93
CA ARG A 37 -15.79 7.63 -7.12
C ARG A 37 -15.73 6.65 -8.28
N ASN A 38 -15.35 5.41 -7.99
CA ASN A 38 -14.93 4.44 -9.00
C ASN A 38 -15.82 3.19 -9.05
N GLY A 39 -16.83 3.11 -8.17
CA GLY A 39 -17.70 1.94 -8.06
C GLY A 39 -16.98 0.74 -7.46
N THR A 40 -16.61 -0.23 -8.30
CA THR A 40 -15.94 -1.45 -7.82
C THR A 40 -14.47 -1.17 -7.50
N ILE A 41 -14.11 -1.34 -6.24
CA ILE A 41 -12.73 -1.17 -5.77
C ILE A 41 -11.89 -2.36 -6.23
N ARG A 42 -10.73 -2.08 -6.80
CA ARG A 42 -9.81 -3.10 -7.34
C ARG A 42 -8.45 -3.01 -6.68
N CYS A 43 -7.80 -4.15 -6.53
CA CYS A 43 -6.41 -4.23 -6.15
C CYS A 43 -5.54 -3.53 -7.20
N ALA A 44 -4.73 -2.57 -6.79
CA ALA A 44 -3.84 -1.84 -7.70
C ALA A 44 -2.80 -2.76 -8.38
N LEU A 45 -2.49 -3.92 -7.80
CA LEU A 45 -1.56 -4.87 -8.42
C LEU A 45 -2.25 -5.85 -9.38
N CYS A 46 -3.18 -6.67 -8.89
CA CYS A 46 -3.76 -7.76 -9.69
C CYS A 46 -5.06 -7.39 -10.41
N LEU A 47 -5.56 -6.17 -10.22
CA LEU A 47 -6.83 -5.66 -10.77
C LEU A 47 -8.09 -6.43 -10.33
N GLY A 48 -7.96 -7.48 -9.52
CA GLY A 48 -9.08 -8.20 -8.91
C GLY A 48 -9.92 -7.28 -8.03
N ALA A 49 -11.24 -7.42 -8.14
CA ALA A 49 -12.19 -6.69 -7.31
C ALA A 49 -12.08 -7.09 -5.83
N GLY A 50 -12.43 -6.17 -4.94
CA GLY A 50 -12.47 -6.43 -3.52
C GLY A 50 -13.27 -5.41 -2.73
N SER A 51 -13.25 -5.55 -1.41
CA SER A 51 -13.92 -4.67 -0.46
C SER A 51 -13.00 -4.32 0.69
N ALA A 52 -13.45 -3.45 1.59
CA ALA A 52 -12.74 -3.20 2.84
C ALA A 52 -12.45 -4.50 3.64
N ARG A 53 -13.15 -5.62 3.42
CA ARG A 53 -12.86 -6.88 4.13
C ARG A 53 -11.76 -7.72 3.48
N THR A 54 -11.48 -7.50 2.19
CA THR A 54 -10.57 -8.35 1.40
C THR A 54 -9.34 -7.60 0.90
N LEU A 55 -9.38 -6.27 0.94
CA LEU A 55 -8.29 -5.38 0.56
C LEU A 55 -7.70 -4.69 1.80
N GLU A 56 -6.40 -4.47 1.74
CA GLU A 56 -5.63 -3.66 2.67
C GLU A 56 -5.24 -2.35 1.98
N LEU A 57 -5.02 -1.31 2.78
CA LEU A 57 -4.46 -0.06 2.28
C LEU A 57 -2.95 -0.07 2.42
N HIS A 58 -2.28 0.28 1.34
CA HIS A 58 -0.85 0.46 1.26
C HIS A 58 -0.52 1.96 1.22
N HIS A 59 0.28 2.42 2.17
CA HIS A 59 0.80 3.80 2.18
C HIS A 59 1.85 3.99 1.10
N LEU A 60 1.52 4.80 0.10
CA LEU A 60 2.50 5.31 -0.86
C LEU A 60 3.34 6.42 -0.20
N ASP A 61 2.75 7.19 0.72
CA ASP A 61 3.41 8.18 1.56
C ASP A 61 2.77 8.20 2.96
N TYR A 62 3.50 8.74 3.93
CA TYR A 62 3.13 8.81 5.35
C TYR A 62 2.92 10.27 5.79
N ARG A 63 3.06 11.24 4.88
CA ARG A 63 2.71 12.64 5.16
C ARG A 63 1.25 12.71 5.63
N GLY A 64 1.01 13.49 6.67
CA GLY A 64 -0.31 13.59 7.32
C GLY A 64 -0.52 12.65 8.50
N VAL A 65 0.37 11.68 8.74
CA VAL A 65 0.37 10.89 9.99
C VAL A 65 1.15 11.65 11.06
N THR A 66 0.48 12.09 12.11
CA THR A 66 1.12 12.79 13.24
C THR A 66 0.72 12.18 14.57
N GLN A 67 1.63 12.22 15.54
CA GLN A 67 1.36 11.86 16.93
C GLN A 67 1.27 13.15 17.75
N ALA A 68 0.15 13.34 18.44
CA ALA A 68 -0.09 14.46 19.34
C ALA A 68 -0.36 13.93 20.78
N PRO A 69 -0.35 14.80 21.81
CA PRO A 69 -0.59 14.36 23.19
C PRO A 69 -1.94 13.65 23.42
N HIS A 70 -2.94 13.95 22.58
CA HIS A 70 -4.29 13.39 22.63
C HIS A 70 -4.47 12.13 21.76
N GLY A 71 -3.41 11.68 21.06
CA GLY A 71 -3.46 10.48 20.23
C GLY A 71 -2.85 10.67 18.85
N TRP A 72 -3.21 9.76 17.94
CA TRP A 72 -2.79 9.79 16.54
C TRP A 72 -3.77 10.59 15.70
N THR A 73 -3.24 11.22 14.66
CA THR A 73 -4.03 11.87 13.62
C THR A 73 -3.65 11.33 12.25
N ALA A 74 -4.67 11.14 11.41
CA ALA A 74 -4.59 10.53 10.09
C ALA A 74 -5.10 11.50 9.01
N HIS A 75 -4.21 12.38 8.55
CA HIS A 75 -4.45 13.37 7.50
C HIS A 75 -3.80 12.99 6.17
N GLU A 76 -3.49 11.71 5.94
CA GLU A 76 -3.01 11.26 4.63
C GLU A 76 -4.07 11.55 3.57
N GLN A 77 -3.64 12.10 2.44
CA GLN A 77 -4.52 12.37 1.31
C GLN A 77 -5.03 11.06 0.72
N HIS A 78 -6.10 11.11 -0.08
CA HIS A 78 -6.69 9.91 -0.69
C HIS A 78 -5.68 9.19 -1.59
N GLU A 79 -4.94 9.96 -2.37
CA GLU A 79 -3.86 9.54 -3.27
C GLU A 79 -2.58 9.09 -2.56
N ASP A 80 -2.49 9.27 -1.24
CA ASP A 80 -1.37 8.75 -0.46
C ASP A 80 -1.53 7.26 -0.11
N LEU A 81 -2.72 6.70 -0.38
CA LEU A 81 -3.10 5.32 -0.09
C LEU A 81 -3.55 4.62 -1.38
N THR A 82 -3.33 3.31 -1.44
CA THR A 82 -3.87 2.48 -2.51
C THR A 82 -4.29 1.11 -1.99
N ALA A 83 -5.33 0.51 -2.59
CA ALA A 83 -5.84 -0.78 -2.16
C ALA A 83 -5.09 -1.95 -2.80
N LEU A 84 -4.70 -2.94 -1.99
CA LEU A 84 -4.05 -4.17 -2.43
C LEU A 84 -4.65 -5.37 -1.71
N HIS A 85 -4.72 -6.52 -2.39
CA HIS A 85 -4.94 -7.78 -1.69
C HIS A 85 -3.75 -8.07 -0.76
N PRO A 86 -3.94 -8.73 0.39
CA PRO A 86 -2.87 -8.98 1.36
C PRO A 86 -1.60 -9.59 0.75
N ARG A 87 -1.75 -10.57 -0.14
CA ARG A 87 -0.62 -11.21 -0.82
C ARG A 87 0.06 -10.29 -1.85
N CYS A 88 -0.71 -9.49 -2.58
CA CYS A 88 -0.19 -8.46 -3.48
C CYS A 88 0.59 -7.39 -2.70
N HIS A 89 0.06 -6.99 -1.54
CA HIS A 89 0.67 -6.04 -0.63
C HIS A 89 2.03 -6.55 -0.13
N GLU A 90 2.10 -7.82 0.23
CA GLU A 90 3.36 -8.47 0.61
C GLU A 90 4.38 -8.44 -0.53
N TYR A 91 3.99 -8.76 -1.76
CA TYR A 91 4.89 -8.75 -2.91
C TYR A 91 5.47 -7.36 -3.21
N VAL A 92 4.67 -6.31 -3.09
CA VAL A 92 5.15 -4.92 -3.24
C VAL A 92 6.24 -4.64 -2.21
N HIS A 93 5.99 -4.95 -0.93
CA HIS A 93 7.00 -4.79 0.11
C HIS A 93 8.26 -5.61 -0.17
N GLN A 94 8.12 -6.91 -0.45
CA GLN A 94 9.26 -7.78 -0.73
C GLN A 94 10.13 -7.27 -1.87
N LEU A 95 9.53 -6.71 -2.93
CA LEU A 95 10.30 -6.12 -4.04
C LEU A 95 11.05 -4.85 -3.61
N ILE A 96 10.36 -3.92 -2.93
CA ILE A 96 10.99 -2.69 -2.43
C ILE A 96 12.14 -3.00 -1.48
N ASP A 97 11.98 -4.00 -0.61
CA ASP A 97 12.98 -4.36 0.41
C ASP A 97 14.23 -5.05 -0.17
N ARG A 98 14.09 -5.69 -1.34
CA ARG A 98 15.19 -6.41 -2.02
C ARG A 98 15.93 -5.51 -3.01
N ASP A 99 15.26 -4.55 -3.64
CA ASP A 99 15.85 -3.64 -4.61
C ASP A 99 16.45 -2.41 -3.91
N ARG A 100 17.79 -2.29 -3.90
CA ARG A 100 18.49 -1.18 -3.25
C ARG A 100 18.14 0.20 -3.82
N ALA A 101 17.79 0.28 -5.10
CA ALA A 101 17.36 1.54 -5.71
C ALA A 101 15.99 1.97 -5.19
N LEU A 102 15.05 1.02 -5.15
CA LEU A 102 13.72 1.27 -4.58
C LEU A 102 13.79 1.49 -3.06
N SER A 103 14.67 0.79 -2.35
CA SER A 103 14.79 0.85 -0.89
C SER A 103 15.60 2.05 -0.39
N GLY A 104 16.43 2.68 -1.22
CA GLY A 104 17.41 3.68 -0.77
C GLY A 104 17.43 4.99 -1.56
N PHE A 105 17.25 4.94 -2.87
CA PHE A 105 17.59 6.06 -3.75
C PHE A 105 16.41 6.86 -4.28
N VAL A 106 15.18 6.38 -4.10
CA VAL A 106 13.96 7.08 -4.52
C VAL A 106 13.01 7.32 -3.35
N SER A 107 12.09 8.26 -3.52
CA SER A 107 11.01 8.52 -2.54
C SER A 107 10.16 7.25 -2.29
N ARG A 108 9.45 7.19 -1.15
CA ARG A 108 8.53 6.07 -0.86
C ARG A 108 7.42 5.95 -1.91
N ARG A 109 6.91 7.10 -2.37
CA ARG A 109 5.93 7.18 -3.45
C ARG A 109 6.45 6.50 -4.71
N THR A 110 7.60 6.96 -5.17
CA THR A 110 8.25 6.46 -6.38
C THR A 110 8.56 4.98 -6.25
N ALA A 111 9.08 4.53 -5.10
CA ALA A 111 9.38 3.12 -4.85
C ALA A 111 8.13 2.24 -4.98
N SER A 112 7.02 2.66 -4.38
CA SER A 112 5.77 1.89 -4.37
C SER A 112 5.13 1.83 -5.75
N ILE A 113 5.06 2.97 -6.45
CA ILE A 113 4.54 3.04 -7.83
C ILE A 113 5.38 2.17 -8.77
N GLN A 114 6.71 2.29 -8.71
CA GLN A 114 7.61 1.48 -9.56
C GLN A 114 7.53 -0.02 -9.22
N ALA A 115 7.41 -0.38 -7.94
CA ALA A 115 7.26 -1.77 -7.53
C ALA A 115 5.95 -2.37 -8.06
N ILE A 116 4.83 -1.67 -7.91
CA ILE A 116 3.52 -2.10 -8.45
C ILE A 116 3.62 -2.27 -9.96
N ALA A 117 4.13 -1.27 -10.69
CA ALA A 117 4.24 -1.33 -12.15
C ALA A 117 5.11 -2.51 -12.64
N ARG A 118 6.26 -2.77 -11.99
CA ARG A 118 7.13 -3.90 -12.32
C ARG A 118 6.46 -5.25 -12.07
N LEU A 119 5.72 -5.37 -10.97
CA LEU A 119 4.99 -6.60 -10.65
C LEU A 119 3.80 -6.81 -11.60
N GLN A 120 3.09 -5.75 -12.00
CA GLN A 120 2.07 -5.83 -13.04
C GLN A 120 2.65 -6.34 -14.36
N ALA A 121 3.78 -5.78 -14.82
CA ALA A 121 4.44 -6.23 -16.04
C ALA A 121 4.85 -7.71 -15.96
N LYS A 122 5.35 -8.15 -14.79
CA LYS A 122 5.70 -9.56 -14.56
C LYS A 122 4.47 -10.49 -14.61
N ILE A 123 3.34 -10.06 -14.06
CA ILE A 123 2.09 -10.83 -14.11
C ILE A 123 1.59 -10.93 -15.56
N ALA A 124 1.55 -9.82 -16.30
CA ALA A 124 1.13 -9.79 -17.70
C ALA A 124 1.98 -10.75 -18.55
N HIS A 125 3.31 -10.67 -18.42
CA HIS A 125 4.22 -11.55 -19.13
C HIS A 125 3.98 -13.04 -18.81
N TYR A 126 3.70 -13.37 -17.55
CA TYR A 126 3.41 -14.76 -17.16
C TYR A 126 2.09 -15.26 -17.74
N ILE A 127 1.08 -14.39 -17.81
CA ILE A 127 -0.22 -14.72 -18.44
C ILE A 127 -0.02 -14.97 -19.94
N GLU A 128 0.67 -14.07 -20.64
CA GLU A 128 0.97 -14.22 -22.08
C GLU A 128 1.69 -15.53 -22.37
N ALA A 129 2.79 -15.81 -21.65
CA ALA A 129 3.55 -17.05 -21.81
C ALA A 129 2.74 -18.31 -21.49
N SER A 130 1.76 -18.23 -20.59
CA SER A 130 0.88 -19.37 -20.26
C SER A 130 -0.18 -19.62 -21.32
N LEU A 131 -0.60 -18.59 -22.05
CA LEU A 131 -1.57 -18.70 -23.15
C LEU A 131 -0.91 -19.26 -24.42
N GLU A 132 0.36 -18.95 -24.67
CA GLU A 132 1.12 -19.48 -25.82
C GLU A 132 1.45 -20.98 -25.72
N GLN A 133 1.32 -21.57 -24.52
CA GLN A 133 1.60 -22.98 -24.25
C GLN A 133 0.36 -23.89 -24.34
N GLN A 134 -0.82 -23.34 -24.66
CA GLN A 134 -2.08 -24.06 -24.85
C GLN A 134 -2.42 -24.21 -26.33
#